data_AF-A0A2E7WJ74-F1
#
_entry.id   AF-A0A2E7WJ74-F1
#
_cell.length_a   1.000
_cell.length_b   1.000
_cell.length_c   1.000
_cell.angle_alpha   90.00
_cell.angle_beta   90.00
_cell.angle_gamma   90.00
#
_symmetry.space_group_name_H-M   'P 1'
#
loop_
_entity.id
_entity.type
_entity.pdbx_description
1 polymer ?
#
loop_
_entity_poly.entity_id
_entity_poly.type
_entity_poly.pdbx_seq_one_letter_code
_entity_poly.pdbx_strand_id
1 'polypeptide(L)'
;MGRGLMAAEIIERGTDAGITIFRNPLLARALFFAGEIGDEIPEQLFSAVAAVLAFIYRLNNGEELDPPELEVPDDMQFDENGRPISGAV
;
A
#
# COMPACT_ATOMS: atom_id res chain seq x y z
N MET A 1 7.37 -2.47 7.97
CA MET A 1 6.36 -1.41 8.17
C MET A 1 6.96 -0.28 8.97
N GLY A 2 6.53 0.97 8.77
CA GLY A 2 7.07 2.12 9.49
C GLY A 2 6.13 3.33 9.45
N ARG A 3 6.31 4.26 10.40
CA ARG A 3 5.58 5.54 10.48
C ARG A 3 6.53 6.67 10.86
N GLY A 4 6.18 7.91 10.52
CA GLY A 4 7.01 9.09 10.82
C GLY A 4 8.41 8.99 10.21
N LEU A 5 9.45 9.26 11.01
CA LEU A 5 10.84 9.23 10.56
C LEU A 5 11.26 7.86 9.98
N MET A 6 10.77 6.77 10.56
CA MET A 6 11.07 5.43 10.04
C MET A 6 10.49 5.20 8.64
N ALA A 7 9.29 5.72 8.36
CA ALA A 7 8.72 5.64 7.01
C ALA A 7 9.53 6.46 6.00
N ALA A 8 10.01 7.63 6.42
CA ALA A 8 10.89 8.46 5.58
C ALA A 8 12.20 7.73 5.25
N GLU A 9 12.82 7.09 6.23
CA GLU A 9 14.04 6.30 6.03
C GLU A 9 13.82 5.09 5.10
N ILE A 10 12.67 4.41 5.21
CA ILE A 10 12.30 3.31 4.30
C ILE A 10 12.18 3.82 2.86
N ILE A 11 11.53 4.96 2.65
CA ILE A 11 11.35 5.56 1.32
C ILE A 11 12.70 5.99 0.73
N GLU A 12 13.55 6.64 1.53
CA GLU A 12 14.89 7.06 1.13
C GLU A 12 15.73 5.87 0.67
N ARG A 13 15.86 4.84 1.51
CA ARG A 13 16.61 3.62 1.17
C ARG A 13 16.04 2.89 -0.05
N GLY A 14 14.71 2.86 -0.19
CA GLY A 14 14.05 2.28 -1.36
C GLY A 14 14.39 3.05 -2.64
N THR A 15 14.36 4.37 -2.57
CA THR A 15 14.69 5.26 -3.70
C THR A 15 16.15 5.08 -4.13
N ASP A 16 17.08 5.05 -3.17
CA ASP A 16 18.51 4.81 -3.42
C ASP A 16 18.79 3.45 -4.06
N ALA A 17 17.96 2.44 -3.73
CA ALA A 17 18.02 1.10 -4.31
C ALA A 17 17.27 0.98 -5.65
N GLY A 18 16.69 2.05 -6.18
CA GLY A 18 15.93 2.02 -7.44
C GLY A 18 14.58 1.32 -7.32
N ILE A 19 14.01 1.22 -6.11
CA ILE A 19 12.68 0.63 -5.88
C ILE A 19 11.60 1.68 -6.14
N THR A 20 10.63 1.33 -6.98
CA THR A 20 9.49 2.19 -7.31
C THR A 20 8.64 2.50 -6.07
N ILE A 21 8.42 3.79 -5.81
CA ILE A 21 7.56 4.25 -4.71
C ILE A 21 6.15 4.52 -5.23
N PHE A 22 5.21 3.65 -4.86
CA PHE A 22 3.80 3.81 -5.17
C PHE A 22 3.04 4.40 -3.97
N ARG A 23 2.35 5.54 -4.16
CA ARG A 23 1.64 6.25 -3.09
C ARG A 23 0.14 6.03 -3.18
N ASN A 24 -0.41 5.24 -2.27
CA ASN A 24 -1.85 5.17 -2.01
C ASN A 24 -2.08 5.18 -0.48
N PRO A 25 -2.56 6.29 0.10
CA PRO A 25 -2.74 6.41 1.55
C PRO A 25 -3.75 5.42 2.16
N LEU A 26 -4.80 5.03 1.43
CA LEU A 26 -5.78 4.06 1.93
C LEU A 26 -5.16 2.67 2.02
N LEU A 27 -4.58 2.17 0.93
CA LEU A 27 -3.96 0.85 0.90
C LEU A 27 -2.74 0.77 1.83
N ALA A 28 -1.92 1.82 1.89
CA ALA A 28 -0.78 1.84 2.80
C ALA A 28 -1.20 1.74 4.27
N ARG A 29 -2.29 2.42 4.66
CA ARG A 29 -2.85 2.31 6.02
C ARG A 29 -3.49 0.96 6.26
N ALA A 30 -4.23 0.42 5.29
CA ALA A 30 -4.80 -0.92 5.35
C ALA A 30 -3.72 -1.98 5.64
N LEU A 31 -2.64 -1.98 4.86
CA LEU A 31 -1.50 -2.88 5.07
C LEU A 31 -0.79 -2.65 6.41
N PHE A 32 -0.68 -1.39 6.85
CA PHE A 32 -0.01 -1.05 8.10
C PHE A 32 -0.79 -1.46 9.36
N PHE A 33 -2.12 -1.32 9.35
CA PHE A 33 -2.96 -1.59 10.52
C PHE A 33 -3.56 -3.00 10.54
N ALA A 34 -3.75 -3.65 9.39
CA ALA A 34 -4.34 -4.98 9.30
C ALA A 34 -3.31 -6.12 9.12
N GLY A 35 -2.02 -5.81 8.92
CA GLY A 35 -0.97 -6.81 8.73
C GLY A 35 0.19 -6.66 9.70
N GLU A 36 1.03 -7.70 9.77
CA GLU A 36 2.26 -7.71 10.56
C GLU A 36 3.48 -8.05 9.69
N ILE A 37 4.68 -7.66 10.16
CA ILE A 37 5.92 -7.96 9.42
C ILE A 37 6.24 -9.45 9.55
N GLY A 38 6.43 -10.11 8.42
CA GLY A 38 6.75 -11.54 8.36
C GLY A 38 5.54 -12.40 7.98
N ASP A 39 4.34 -11.83 8.06
CA ASP A 39 3.10 -12.50 7.70
C ASP A 39 2.70 -12.23 6.25
N GLU A 40 1.77 -13.05 5.76
CA GLU A 40 1.11 -12.82 4.48
C GLU A 40 0.22 -11.58 4.54
N ILE A 41 -0.05 -11.01 3.38
CA ILE A 41 -1.00 -9.89 3.24
C ILE A 41 -2.40 -10.39 3.67
N PRO A 42 -3.23 -9.57 4.32
CA PRO A 42 -4.62 -9.93 4.56
C PRO A 42 -5.36 -10.27 3.26
N GLU A 43 -6.13 -11.36 3.24
CA GLU A 43 -6.82 -11.86 2.04
C GLU A 43 -7.70 -10.79 1.38
N GLN A 44 -8.34 -9.94 2.20
CA GLN A 44 -9.20 -8.84 1.74
C GLN A 44 -8.43 -7.82 0.87
N LEU A 45 -7.10 -7.74 1.01
CA LEU A 45 -6.24 -6.81 0.28
C LEU A 45 -5.55 -7.44 -0.93
N PHE A 46 -5.75 -8.73 -1.20
CA PHE A 46 -5.07 -9.44 -2.30
C PHE A 46 -5.30 -8.79 -3.66
N SER A 47 -6.55 -8.48 -4.00
CA SER A 47 -6.89 -7.85 -5.29
C SER A 47 -6.22 -6.49 -5.46
N ALA A 48 -6.25 -5.65 -4.43
CA ALA A 48 -5.64 -4.32 -4.44
C ALA A 48 -4.11 -4.41 -4.59
N VAL A 49 -3.46 -5.30 -3.84
CA VAL A 49 -2.00 -5.49 -3.95
C VAL A 49 -1.61 -6.10 -5.30
N ALA A 50 -2.38 -7.06 -5.81
CA ALA A 50 -2.13 -7.66 -7.12
C ALA A 50 -2.19 -6.60 -8.24
N ALA A 51 -3.15 -5.68 -8.18
CA ALA A 51 -3.24 -4.57 -9.13
C ALA A 51 -2.02 -3.63 -9.05
N VAL A 52 -1.54 -3.32 -7.84
CA VAL A 52 -0.30 -2.54 -7.65
C VAL A 52 0.91 -3.25 -8.24
N LEU A 53 1.07 -4.54 -7.96
CA LEU A 53 2.20 -5.33 -8.49
C LEU A 53 2.16 -5.41 -10.02
N ALA A 54 0.97 -5.61 -10.60
CA ALA A 54 0.79 -5.60 -12.04
C ALA A 54 1.16 -4.23 -12.66
N PHE A 55 0.73 -3.13 -12.04
CA PHE A 55 1.09 -1.78 -12.47
C PHE A 55 2.60 -1.53 -12.41
N ILE A 56 3.24 -1.84 -11.28
CA ILE A 56 4.69 -1.66 -11.11
C ILE A 56 5.47 -2.52 -12.11
N TYR A 57 5.03 -3.76 -12.35
CA TYR A 57 5.67 -4.64 -13.33
C TYR A 57 5.66 -4.02 -14.74
N ARG A 58 4.51 -3.49 -15.19
CA ARG A 58 4.38 -2.85 -16.50
C ARG A 58 5.14 -1.54 -16.60
N LEU A 59 5.11 -0.73 -15.54
CA LEU A 59 5.88 0.51 -15.44
C LEU A 59 7.39 0.23 -15.58
N ASN A 60 7.88 -0.81 -14.90
CA ASN A 60 9.28 -1.22 -14.99
C ASN A 60 9.68 -1.77 -16.38
N ASN A 61 8.71 -2.19 -17.19
CA ASN A 61 8.92 -2.58 -18.58
C ASN A 61 8.87 -1.39 -19.55
N GLY A 62 8.77 -0.15 -19.05
CA GLY A 62 8.77 1.07 -19.85
C GLY A 62 7.42 1.43 -20.45
N GLU A 63 6.33 0.83 -19.97
CA GLU A 63 4.98 1.23 -20.36
C GLU A 63 4.58 2.53 -19.66
N GLU A 64 4.06 3.49 -20.42
CA GLU A 64 3.47 4.71 -19.87
C GLU A 64 1.99 4.46 -19.60
N LEU A 65 1.65 4.32 -18.31
CA LEU A 65 0.33 3.91 -17.84
C LEU A 65 -0.14 4.85 -16.74
N ASP A 66 -1.44 5.11 -16.73
CA ASP A 66 -2.09 5.74 -15.58
C ASP A 66 -2.14 4.75 -14.40
N PRO A 67 -2.00 5.24 -13.15
CA PRO A 67 -2.19 4.40 -11.98
C PRO A 67 -3.57 3.73 -12.00
N PRO A 68 -3.68 2.45 -11.60
CA PRO A 68 -4.96 1.77 -11.55
C PRO A 68 -5.87 2.42 -10.49
N GLU A 69 -7.17 2.40 -10.75
CA GLU A 69 -8.16 2.60 -9.68
C GLU A 69 -8.05 1.42 -8.70
N LEU A 70 -7.68 1.71 -7.46
CA LEU A 70 -7.53 0.73 -6.41
C LEU A 70 -8.68 0.86 -5.43
N GLU A 71 -9.44 -0.22 -5.30
CA GLU A 71 -10.49 -0.34 -4.30
C GLU A 71 -9.92 -1.01 -3.05
N VAL A 72 -10.06 -0.34 -1.90
CA VAL A 72 -9.78 -0.91 -0.59
C VAL A 72 -11.13 -1.18 0.07
N PRO A 73 -11.44 -2.44 0.44
CA PRO A 73 -12.69 -2.78 1.12
C PRO A 73 -12.97 -1.87 2.32
N ASP A 74 -14.23 -1.50 2.54
CA ASP A 74 -14.63 -0.53 3.58
C ASP A 74 -14.20 -0.95 4.99
N ASP A 75 -14.24 -2.26 5.27
CA ASP A 75 -13.79 -2.86 6.52
C ASP A 75 -12.26 -2.84 6.72
N MET A 76 -11.51 -2.48 5.67
CA MET A 76 -10.05 -2.33 5.65
C MET A 76 -9.60 -0.87 5.49
N GLN A 77 -10.51 0.11 5.56
CA GLN A 77 -10.17 1.51 5.47
C GLN A 77 -9.92 2.10 6.87
N PHE A 78 -8.68 2.52 7.12
CA PHE A 78 -8.27 3.12 8.39
C PHE A 78 -7.83 4.56 8.24
N ASP A 79 -8.11 5.39 9.25
CA ASP A 79 -7.58 6.74 9.37
C ASP A 79 -6.09 6.74 9.75
N GLU A 80 -5.49 7.92 9.88
CA GLU A 80 -4.06 8.04 10.27
C GLU A 80 -3.73 7.48 11.66
N ASN A 81 -4.74 7.28 12.51
CA ASN A 81 -4.63 6.76 13.87
C ASN A 81 -5.03 5.28 13.98
N GLY A 82 -5.41 4.63 12.87
CA GLY A 82 -5.84 3.24 12.83
C GLY A 82 -7.31 3.02 13.16
N ARG A 83 -8.13 4.07 13.19
CA ARG A 83 -9.58 3.95 13.39
C ARG A 83 -10.26 3.65 12.05
N PRO A 84 -11.22 2.72 11.99
CA PRO A 84 -12.00 2.51 10.77
C PRO A 84 -12.65 3.80 10.27
N ILE A 85 -12.51 4.11 8.98
CA ILE A 85 -13.10 5.28 8.31
C ILE A 85 -14.57 5.02 8.00
N SER A 86 -14.86 3.84 7.47
CA SER A 86 -16.22 3.35 7.32
C SER A 86 -16.59 2.61 8.60
N GLY A 87 -17.54 3.18 9.36
CA GLY A 87 -18.10 2.51 10.51
C GLY A 87 -18.80 1.24 10.07
N ALA A 88 -18.17 0.08 10.29
CA ALA A 88 -18.95 -1.10 10.58
C ALA A 88 -19.81 -0.76 11.81
N VAL A 89 -21.12 -0.68 11.58
CA VAL A 89 -22.17 -0.40 12.56
C VAL A 89 -21.97 -1.19 13.85
#